data_AF-A0A433CY08-F1
#
_entry.id   AF-A0A433CY08-F1
#
_cell.length_a   1.000
_cell.length_b   1.000
_cell.length_c   1.000
_cell.angle_alpha   90.00
_cell.angle_beta   90.00
_cell.angle_gamma   90.00
#
_symmetry.space_group_name_H-M   'P 1'
#
loop_
_entity.id
_entity.type
_entity.pdbx_description
1 polymer ?
#
loop_
_entity_poly.entity_id
_entity_poly.type
_entity_poly.pdbx_seq_one_letter_code
_entity_poly.pdbx_strand_id
1 'polypeptide(L)'
;MNIKNRLEEDTPLHLAVAYKDDLDVVLAVVESLLDCEADPRIQNKNQLMSLQLVDSMNKELRDLLQQVIAGYQVDRHDIANDNDNNDDDGDDDDGLSDEE
;
A
#
# COMPACT_ATOMS: atom_id res chain seq x y z
N MET A 1 -8.68 8.92 -4.40
CA MET A 1 -9.96 9.20 -3.68
C MET A 1 -9.80 9.11 -2.15
N ASN A 2 -9.03 10.01 -1.51
CA ASN A 2 -8.56 9.78 -0.12
C ASN A 2 -9.05 10.82 0.91
N ILE A 3 -10.14 11.53 0.59
CA ILE A 3 -10.74 12.51 1.52
C ILE A 3 -11.30 11.79 2.74
N LYS A 4 -11.15 12.38 3.93
CA LYS A 4 -11.68 11.86 5.18
C LYS A 4 -12.87 12.70 5.64
N ASN A 5 -13.91 12.06 6.17
CA ASN A 5 -15.01 12.79 6.80
C ASN A 5 -14.49 13.54 8.06
N ARG A 6 -15.22 14.55 8.51
CA ARG A 6 -14.76 15.41 9.63
C ARG A 6 -14.90 14.78 11.02
N LEU A 7 -15.72 13.76 11.18
CA LEU A 7 -16.12 13.24 12.50
C LEU A 7 -15.33 11.99 12.89
N GLU A 8 -15.34 11.00 12.01
CA GLU A 8 -14.78 9.66 12.18
C GLU A 8 -13.52 9.44 11.34
N GLU A 9 -13.15 10.42 10.52
CA GLU A 9 -12.01 10.35 9.61
C GLU A 9 -12.10 9.18 8.60
N ASP A 10 -13.32 8.70 8.33
CA ASP A 10 -13.59 7.66 7.35
C ASP A 10 -13.44 8.20 5.93
N THR A 11 -12.78 7.42 5.08
CA THR A 11 -12.73 7.66 3.63
C THR A 11 -14.00 7.12 2.96
N PRO A 12 -14.30 7.53 1.70
CA PRO A 12 -15.37 6.91 0.93
C PRO A 12 -15.28 5.38 0.90
N LEU A 13 -14.05 4.84 0.90
CA LEU A 13 -13.80 3.40 0.92
C LEU A 13 -14.19 2.76 2.27
N HIS A 14 -13.98 3.42 3.41
CA HIS A 14 -14.46 2.95 4.72
C HIS A 14 -15.99 2.89 4.79
N LEU A 15 -16.66 3.88 4.21
CA LEU A 15 -18.13 3.93 4.21
C LEU A 15 -18.73 2.87 3.28
N ALA A 16 -18.12 2.64 2.12
CA ALA A 16 -18.59 1.64 1.17
C ALA A 16 -18.53 0.22 1.77
N VAL A 17 -17.40 -0.15 2.40
CA VAL A 17 -17.21 -1.51 2.95
C VAL A 17 -18.04 -1.79 4.21
N ALA A 18 -18.48 -0.74 4.91
CA ALA A 18 -19.33 -0.85 6.09
C ALA A 18 -20.82 -1.03 5.74
N TYR A 19 -21.20 -0.82 4.48
CA TYR A 19 -22.58 -0.96 4.02
C TYR A 19 -22.96 -2.44 3.90
N LYS A 20 -24.15 -2.81 4.41
CA LYS A 20 -24.55 -4.23 4.57
C LYS A 20 -25.80 -4.62 3.79
N ASP A 21 -26.53 -3.65 3.24
CA ASP A 21 -27.86 -3.94 2.69
C ASP A 21 -27.77 -4.63 1.32
N ASP A 22 -26.87 -4.18 0.44
CA ASP A 22 -26.78 -4.66 -0.94
C ASP A 22 -25.32 -4.91 -1.33
N LEU A 23 -24.90 -6.17 -1.29
CA LEU A 23 -23.53 -6.57 -1.57
C LEU A 23 -23.09 -6.27 -3.00
N ASP A 24 -23.97 -6.45 -3.98
CA ASP A 24 -23.63 -6.26 -5.39
C ASP A 24 -23.32 -4.78 -5.65
N VAL A 25 -24.10 -3.89 -5.05
CA VAL A 25 -23.86 -2.45 -5.08
C VAL A 25 -22.57 -2.10 -4.34
N VAL A 26 -22.31 -2.70 -3.17
CA VAL A 26 -21.06 -2.46 -2.43
C VAL A 26 -19.85 -2.83 -3.26
N LEU A 27 -19.87 -4.00 -3.90
CA LEU A 27 -18.76 -4.48 -4.70
C LEU A 27 -18.46 -3.51 -5.85
N ALA A 28 -19.48 -3.13 -6.62
CA ALA A 28 -19.34 -2.18 -7.72
C ALA A 28 -18.81 -0.80 -7.27
N VAL A 29 -19.28 -0.31 -6.12
CA VAL A 29 -18.79 0.97 -5.55
C VAL A 29 -17.34 0.85 -5.10
N VAL A 30 -16.98 -0.25 -4.43
CA VAL A 30 -15.61 -0.48 -3.96
C VAL A 30 -14.65 -0.61 -5.14
N GLU A 31 -14.98 -1.39 -6.16
CA GLU A 31 -14.20 -1.50 -7.40
C GLU A 31 -13.99 -0.14 -8.05
N SER A 32 -15.06 0.64 -8.22
CA SER A 32 -14.95 1.98 -8.82
C SER A 32 -14.09 2.93 -7.99
N LEU A 33 -14.12 2.83 -6.66
CA LEU A 33 -13.25 3.62 -5.78
C LEU A 33 -11.79 3.21 -5.91
N LEU A 34 -11.51 1.90 -6.02
CA LEU A 34 -10.17 1.36 -6.19
C LEU A 34 -9.59 1.76 -7.56
N ASP A 35 -10.40 1.73 -8.62
CA ASP A 35 -10.03 2.24 -9.95
C ASP A 35 -9.65 3.72 -9.93
N CYS A 36 -10.23 4.49 -9.00
CA CYS A 36 -9.93 5.92 -8.78
C CYS A 36 -8.81 6.16 -7.75
N GLU A 37 -7.91 5.19 -7.58
CA GLU A 37 -6.76 5.24 -6.66
C GLU A 37 -7.18 5.56 -5.21
N ALA A 38 -8.26 4.95 -4.73
CA ALA A 38 -8.54 4.92 -3.30
C ALA A 38 -7.51 4.02 -2.59
N ASP A 39 -6.90 4.51 -1.52
CA ASP A 39 -5.93 3.73 -0.74
C ASP A 39 -6.65 3.00 0.42
N PRO A 40 -6.76 1.65 0.38
CA PRO A 40 -7.39 0.84 1.43
C PRO A 40 -6.60 0.80 2.75
N ARG A 41 -5.35 1.29 2.76
CA ARG A 41 -4.47 1.28 3.94
C ARG A 41 -4.65 2.51 4.83
N ILE A 42 -5.41 3.50 4.37
CA ILE A 42 -5.72 4.68 5.18
C ILE A 42 -6.47 4.23 6.41
N GLN A 43 -6.05 4.70 7.58
CA GLN A 43 -6.73 4.45 8.84
C GLN A 43 -7.70 5.60 9.16
N ASN A 44 -8.88 5.23 9.67
CA ASN A 44 -9.83 6.17 10.25
C ASN A 44 -9.40 6.59 11.68
N LYS A 45 -10.24 7.39 12.35
CA LYS A 45 -9.98 7.89 13.72
C LYS A 45 -9.79 6.77 14.75
N ASN A 46 -10.41 5.61 14.50
CA ASN A 46 -10.33 4.43 15.35
C ASN A 46 -9.10 3.56 15.04
N GLN A 47 -8.19 4.04 14.17
CA GLN A 47 -7.03 3.30 13.66
C GLN A 47 -7.41 2.06 12.86
N LEU A 48 -8.64 2.02 12.33
CA LEU A 48 -9.14 0.92 11.53
C LEU A 48 -8.95 1.24 10.04
N MET A 49 -8.41 0.27 9.30
CA MET A 49 -8.41 0.27 7.84
C MET A 49 -9.76 -0.21 7.29
N SER A 50 -10.01 0.10 6.02
CA SER A 50 -11.23 -0.37 5.33
C SER A 50 -11.39 -1.90 5.40
N LEU A 51 -10.30 -2.67 5.29
CA LEU A 51 -10.34 -4.14 5.43
C LEU A 51 -10.89 -4.63 6.78
N GLN A 52 -10.69 -3.86 7.86
CA GLN A 52 -11.12 -4.24 9.21
C GLN A 52 -12.60 -3.93 9.46
N LEU A 53 -13.21 -3.09 8.62
CA LEU A 53 -14.63 -2.75 8.68
C LEU A 53 -15.51 -3.73 7.88
N VAL A 54 -14.90 -4.53 6.98
CA VAL A 54 -15.63 -5.50 6.15
C VAL A 54 -16.30 -6.54 7.04
N ASP A 55 -17.56 -6.86 6.73
CA ASP A 55 -18.27 -7.94 7.41
C ASP A 55 -17.55 -9.29 7.21
N SER A 56 -17.37 -10.04 8.30
CA SER A 56 -16.74 -11.36 8.29
C SER A 56 -17.40 -12.37 7.35
N MET A 57 -18.69 -12.19 7.02
CA MET A 57 -19.42 -13.05 6.09
C MET A 57 -19.12 -12.73 4.62
N ASN A 58 -18.64 -11.51 4.33
CA ASN A 58 -18.40 -11.02 2.98
C ASN A 58 -16.96 -11.34 2.55
N LYS A 59 -16.71 -12.64 2.32
CA LYS A 59 -15.38 -13.14 1.93
C LYS A 59 -14.85 -12.50 0.65
N GLU A 60 -15.71 -12.35 -0.35
CA GLU A 60 -15.35 -11.75 -1.64
C GLU A 60 -14.79 -10.32 -1.49
N LEU A 61 -15.48 -9.48 -0.72
CA LEU A 61 -15.04 -8.12 -0.47
C LEU A 61 -13.73 -8.06 0.33
N ARG A 62 -13.55 -8.97 1.29
CA ARG A 62 -12.28 -9.11 2.02
C ARG A 62 -11.14 -9.51 1.09
N ASP A 63 -11.37 -10.51 0.24
CA ASP A 63 -10.36 -11.07 -0.66
C ASP A 63 -9.93 -10.01 -1.68
N LEU A 64 -10.88 -9.25 -2.24
CA LEU A 64 -10.62 -8.12 -3.13
C LEU A 64 -9.70 -7.08 -2.48
N LEU A 65 -10.06 -6.58 -1.29
CA LEU A 65 -9.27 -5.58 -0.58
C LEU A 65 -7.90 -6.13 -0.18
N GLN A 66 -7.82 -7.39 0.21
CA GLN A 66 -6.56 -8.03 0.58
C GLN A 66 -5.63 -8.17 -0.64
N GLN A 67 -6.16 -8.53 -1.80
CA GLN A 67 -5.42 -8.55 -3.07
C GLN A 67 -4.88 -7.17 -3.44
N VAL A 68 -5.71 -6.13 -3.33
CA VAL A 68 -5.30 -4.75 -3.63
C VAL A 68 -4.19 -4.29 -2.67
N ILE A 69 -4.35 -4.51 -1.36
CA ILE A 69 -3.33 -4.17 -0.36
C ILE A 69 -2.00 -4.90 -0.61
N ALA A 70 -2.06 -6.15 -1.08
CA ALA A 70 -0.87 -6.90 -1.48
C ALA A 70 -0.22 -6.31 -2.73
N GLY A 71 -1.00 -5.89 -3.73
CA GLY A 71 -0.49 -5.21 -4.93
C GLY A 71 0.30 -3.94 -4.61
N TYR A 72 -0.17 -3.12 -3.67
CA TYR A 72 0.54 -1.91 -3.22
C TYR A 72 1.91 -2.17 -2.57
N GLN A 73 2.20 -3.40 -2.14
CA GLN A 73 3.50 -3.78 -1.56
C GLN A 73 4.51 -4.22 -2.62
N VAL A 74 4.03 -4.78 -3.74
CA VAL A 74 4.89 -5.24 -4.84
C VAL A 74 5.43 -4.05 -5.65
N ASP A 75 4.62 -3.01 -5.86
CA ASP A 75 5.02 -1.78 -6.59
C ASP A 75 6.20 -1.02 -5.96
N ARG A 76 6.56 -1.32 -4.70
CA ARG A 76 7.61 -0.58 -3.96
C ARG A 76 8.94 -1.32 -3.84
N HIS A 77 9.06 -2.54 -4.35
CA HIS A 77 10.26 -3.37 -4.18
C HIS A 77 10.93 -3.82 -5.49
N ASP A 78 10.39 -3.46 -6.65
CA ASP A 78 10.86 -3.95 -7.96
C ASP A 78 11.64 -2.92 -8.82
N ILE A 79 12.16 -1.85 -8.20
CA ILE A 79 13.27 -1.09 -8.80
C ILE A 79 14.54 -1.43 -8.04
N ALA A 80 15.14 -2.56 -8.40
CA ALA A 80 16.55 -2.76 -8.19
C ALA A 80 17.29 -1.65 -8.97
N ASN A 81 17.88 -0.70 -8.26
CA ASN A 81 18.90 0.19 -8.81
C ASN A 81 20.19 -0.63 -8.97
N ASP A 82 20.25 -1.43 -10.02
CA ASP A 82 21.40 -2.25 -10.39
C ASP A 82 22.05 -1.67 -11.65
N ASN A 83 22.74 -0.53 -11.48
CA ASN A 83 23.65 0.09 -12.45
C ASN A 83 24.38 1.25 -11.72
N ASP A 84 25.69 1.31 -11.47
CA ASP A 84 26.86 0.64 -12.01
C ASP A 84 27.81 0.34 -10.83
N ASN A 85 28.25 -0.91 -10.72
CA ASN A 85 29.44 -1.27 -9.98
C ASN A 85 30.64 -0.82 -10.82
N ASN A 86 31.10 0.42 -10.64
CA ASN A 86 32.37 0.84 -11.21
C ASN A 86 33.49 0.23 -10.36
N ASP A 87 33.86 -0.99 -10.73
CA ASP A 87 35.14 -1.59 -10.38
C ASP A 87 36.25 -0.69 -10.96
N ASP A 88 36.74 0.26 -10.16
CA ASP A 88 38.01 0.93 -10.41
C ASP A 88 39.09 0.11 -9.68
N ASP A 89 39.45 -1.00 -10.30
CA ASP A 89 40.72 -1.68 -10.08
C ASP A 89 41.84 -0.73 -10.53
N GLY A 90 42.38 0.02 -9.56
CA GLY A 90 43.62 0.79 -9.68
C GLY A 90 44.60 0.31 -8.62
N ASP A 91 45.24 -0.82 -8.92
CA ASP A 91 46.53 -1.23 -8.34
C ASP A 91 47.61 -0.19 -8.72
N ASP A 92 48.72 -0.17 -7.94
CA ASP A 92 49.97 0.62 -8.07
C ASP A 92 50.19 1.49 -6.80
N ASP A 93 50.79 0.96 -5.72
CA ASP A 93 52.23 0.68 -5.50
C ASP A 93 53.03 1.93 -5.04
N ASP A 94 54.07 1.66 -4.24
CA ASP A 94 55.07 2.59 -3.68
C ASP A 94 54.64 3.43 -2.45
N GLY A 95 55.24 3.35 -1.28
CA GLY A 95 56.52 2.82 -0.86
C GLY A 95 56.85 3.44 0.51
N LEU A 96 57.55 2.66 1.34
CA LEU A 96 57.94 2.92 2.73
C LEU A 96 58.42 4.35 3.04
N SER A 97 58.20 4.78 4.30
CA SER A 97 59.28 5.30 5.15
C SER A 97 58.88 5.19 6.63
N ASP A 98 59.66 4.40 7.40
CA ASP A 98 59.94 4.59 8.84
C ASP A 98 60.17 6.10 9.13
N GLU A 99 60.01 6.64 10.34
CA GLU A 99 61.03 6.56 11.40
C GLU A 99 60.51 7.31 12.66
N GLU A 100 60.72 6.67 13.83
CA GLU A 100 60.88 7.17 15.23
C GLU A 100 59.77 7.94 15.97
#